data_AF-A0A7Z1EMW0-F1
#
_entry.id   AF-A0A7Z1EMW0-F1
#
_cell.length_a   1.000
_cell.length_b   1.000
_cell.length_c   1.000
_cell.angle_alpha   90.00
_cell.angle_beta   90.00
_cell.angle_gamma   90.00
#
_symmetry.space_group_name_H-M   'P 1'
#
loop_
_entity.id
_entity.type
_entity.pdbx_description
1 polymer ?
#
loop_
_entity_poly.entity_id
_entity_poly.type
_entity_poly.pdbx_seq_one_letter_code
_entity_poly.pdbx_strand_id
1 'polypeptide(L)'
;MRLLNRLNQYQRLWQPSAGKPQTVTVSELAERCFCSERHVRTLLRQAQEAGWLEWQAQSGRGKRGQLRFLVTPESLRNAMMEQALETGKQQDVLELAQLAPGELRTLLQPFMGGQWQNDTPTLRIPYYRPLEPLQPGFLPGRAEQHLAGQIFSGLTRFDNNTQRPIGDLAHHWVVTPTY
;
A
#
# COMPACT_ATOMS: atom_id res chain seq x y z
N MET A 1 -10.31 -3.97 -2.15
CA MET A 1 -11.19 -4.97 -2.83
C MET A 1 -10.88 -5.32 -4.30
N ARG A 2 -10.80 -4.38 -5.26
CA ARG A 2 -10.64 -4.73 -6.70
C ARG A 2 -9.25 -5.28 -7.07
N LEU A 3 -8.18 -4.77 -6.44
CA LEU A 3 -6.80 -5.14 -6.73
C LEU A 3 -6.50 -6.57 -6.27
N LEU A 4 -6.80 -6.89 -5.02
CA LEU A 4 -6.60 -8.22 -4.46
C LEU A 4 -7.33 -9.32 -5.26
N ASN A 5 -8.57 -9.07 -5.67
CA ASN A 5 -9.31 -10.02 -6.51
C ASN A 5 -8.63 -10.28 -7.86
N ARG A 6 -8.01 -9.25 -8.43
CA ARG A 6 -7.25 -9.34 -9.69
C ARG A 6 -5.97 -10.16 -9.50
N LEU A 7 -5.24 -9.94 -8.40
CA LEU A 7 -4.07 -10.75 -8.02
C LEU A 7 -4.44 -12.22 -7.78
N ASN A 8 -5.54 -12.48 -7.05
CA ASN A 8 -6.03 -13.83 -6.80
C ASN A 8 -6.43 -14.56 -8.09
N GLN A 9 -7.11 -13.86 -9.01
CA GLN A 9 -7.46 -14.42 -10.31
C GLN A 9 -6.21 -14.73 -11.15
N TYR A 10 -5.21 -13.84 -11.14
CA TYR A 10 -3.93 -14.10 -11.80
C TYR A 10 -3.19 -15.30 -11.19
N GLN A 11 -3.14 -15.42 -9.86
CA GLN A 11 -2.55 -16.56 -9.17
C GLN A 11 -3.21 -17.89 -9.55
N ARG A 12 -4.54 -17.92 -9.68
CA ARG A 12 -5.28 -19.12 -10.11
C ARG A 12 -4.94 -19.54 -11.54
N LEU A 13 -4.69 -18.58 -12.44
CA LEU A 13 -4.22 -18.88 -13.80
C LEU A 13 -2.79 -19.44 -13.79
N TRP A 14 -1.93 -18.89 -12.93
CA TRP A 14 -0.51 -19.20 -12.86
C TRP A 14 -0.22 -20.56 -12.21
N GLN A 15 -0.87 -20.89 -11.08
CA GLN A 15 -0.59 -22.06 -10.25
C GLN A 15 -0.46 -23.40 -10.98
N PRO A 16 -1.40 -23.78 -11.89
CA PRO A 16 -1.35 -25.09 -12.54
C PRO A 16 -0.11 -25.32 -13.40
N SER A 17 0.50 -24.24 -13.89
CA SER A 17 1.68 -24.29 -14.76
C SER A 17 2.97 -23.87 -14.05
N ALA A 18 2.88 -23.31 -12.84
CA ALA A 18 3.97 -22.62 -12.14
C ALA A 18 4.76 -21.68 -13.08
N GLY A 19 4.05 -20.96 -13.95
CA GLY A 19 4.64 -20.01 -14.91
C GLY A 19 5.11 -20.60 -16.24
N LYS A 20 5.04 -21.93 -16.43
CA LYS A 20 5.39 -22.55 -17.72
C LYS A 20 4.36 -22.19 -18.80
N PRO A 21 4.80 -22.01 -20.07
CA PRO A 21 3.86 -21.86 -21.18
C PRO A 21 2.90 -23.03 -21.26
N GLN A 22 1.62 -22.75 -21.49
CA GLN A 22 0.57 -23.77 -21.53
C GLN A 22 -0.38 -23.57 -22.70
N THR A 23 -0.86 -24.70 -23.23
CA THR A 23 -1.84 -24.72 -24.32
C THR A 23 -3.19 -25.14 -23.74
N VAL A 24 -4.10 -24.17 -23.58
CA VAL A 24 -5.35 -24.31 -22.81
C VAL A 24 -6.52 -23.66 -23.52
N THR A 25 -7.74 -24.07 -23.21
CA THR A 25 -8.97 -23.43 -23.73
C THR A 25 -9.47 -22.34 -22.78
N VAL A 26 -10.28 -21.42 -23.31
CA VAL A 26 -10.94 -20.39 -22.47
C VAL A 26 -11.90 -21.03 -21.45
N SER A 27 -12.53 -22.15 -21.80
CA SER A 27 -13.42 -22.89 -20.91
C SER A 27 -12.66 -23.47 -19.71
N GLU A 28 -11.52 -24.13 -19.95
CA GLU A 28 -10.63 -24.64 -18.89
C GLU A 28 -10.13 -23.51 -17.97
N LEU A 29 -9.81 -22.34 -18.52
CA LEU A 29 -9.42 -21.18 -17.72
C LEU A 29 -10.59 -20.61 -16.90
N ALA A 30 -11.81 -20.62 -17.45
CA ALA A 30 -13.02 -20.16 -16.78
C ALA A 30 -13.37 -21.00 -15.56
N GLU A 31 -13.28 -22.32 -15.70
CA GLU A 31 -13.45 -23.27 -14.60
C GLU A 31 -12.42 -23.04 -13.48
N ARG A 32 -11.13 -22.92 -13.83
CA ARG A 32 -10.05 -22.68 -12.85
C ARG A 32 -10.22 -21.36 -12.08
N CYS A 33 -10.72 -20.32 -12.75
CA CYS A 33 -10.96 -19.03 -12.14
C CYS A 33 -12.30 -18.93 -11.42
N PHE A 34 -13.16 -19.96 -11.51
CA PHE A 34 -14.55 -19.96 -11.02
C PHE A 34 -15.35 -18.77 -11.57
N CYS A 35 -15.27 -18.53 -12.88
CA CYS A 35 -15.97 -17.42 -13.52
C CYS A 35 -16.44 -17.78 -14.94
N SER A 36 -17.18 -16.89 -15.59
CA SER A 36 -17.65 -17.14 -16.96
C SER A 36 -16.55 -16.98 -18.00
N GLU A 37 -16.67 -17.65 -19.15
CA GLU A 37 -15.73 -17.49 -20.27
C GLU A 37 -15.61 -16.03 -20.74
N ARG A 38 -16.70 -15.27 -20.68
CA ARG A 38 -16.71 -13.83 -20.99
C ARG A 38 -15.83 -13.05 -20.02
N HIS A 39 -15.88 -13.38 -18.73
CA HIS A 39 -15.05 -12.73 -17.72
C HIS A 39 -13.58 -13.06 -17.89
N VAL A 40 -13.23 -14.34 -18.14
CA VAL A 40 -11.84 -14.75 -18.41
C VAL A 40 -11.25 -14.03 -19.61
N ARG A 41 -12.00 -13.90 -20.71
CA ARG A 41 -11.51 -13.16 -21.89
C ARG A 41 -11.17 -11.71 -21.54
N THR A 42 -12.01 -11.07 -20.72
CA THR A 42 -11.75 -9.72 -20.21
C THR A 42 -10.50 -9.69 -19.35
N LEU A 43 -10.32 -10.66 -18.45
CA LEU A 43 -9.14 -10.75 -17.58
C LEU A 43 -7.85 -10.96 -18.37
N LEU A 44 -7.84 -11.90 -19.33
CA LEU A 44 -6.68 -12.17 -20.18
C LEU A 44 -6.28 -10.92 -20.97
N ARG A 45 -7.27 -10.23 -21.56
CA ARG A 45 -7.02 -8.99 -22.28
C ARG A 45 -6.41 -7.92 -21.37
N GLN A 46 -7.01 -7.70 -20.20
CA GLN A 46 -6.53 -6.70 -19.24
C GLN A 46 -5.15 -7.03 -18.69
N ALA A 47 -4.83 -8.31 -18.47
CA ALA A 47 -3.52 -8.74 -18.00
C ALA A 47 -2.47 -8.61 -19.11
N GLN A 48 -2.84 -8.85 -20.37
CA GLN A 48 -1.97 -8.65 -21.52
C GLN A 48 -1.71 -7.16 -21.78
N GLU A 49 -2.73 -6.30 -21.69
CA GLU A 49 -2.59 -4.84 -21.78
C GLU A 49 -1.68 -4.29 -20.66
N ALA A 50 -1.69 -4.92 -19.49
CA ALA A 50 -0.80 -4.60 -18.37
C ALA A 50 0.59 -5.27 -18.45
N GLY A 51 0.87 -6.07 -19.49
CA GLY A 51 2.16 -6.75 -19.67
C GLY A 51 2.43 -7.92 -18.72
N TRP A 52 1.41 -8.50 -18.10
CA TRP A 52 1.59 -9.59 -17.12
C TRP A 52 1.69 -10.96 -17.78
N LEU A 53 1.01 -11.14 -18.92
CA LEU A 53 0.94 -12.39 -19.67
C LEU A 53 0.75 -12.11 -21.15
N GLU A 54 1.01 -13.13 -21.98
CA GLU A 54 0.68 -13.17 -23.39
C GLU A 54 -0.33 -14.29 -23.64
N TRP A 55 -1.41 -13.98 -24.35
CA TRP A 55 -2.47 -14.90 -24.72
C TRP A 55 -2.70 -14.87 -26.23
N GLN A 56 -2.43 -16.00 -26.89
CA GLN A 56 -2.62 -16.19 -28.32
C GLN A 56 -3.77 -17.16 -28.55
N ALA A 57 -4.96 -16.61 -28.84
CA ALA A 57 -6.14 -17.39 -29.16
C ALA A 57 -6.02 -18.01 -30.57
N GLN A 58 -6.49 -19.25 -30.73
CA GLN A 58 -6.70 -19.87 -32.04
C GLN A 58 -8.17 -19.73 -32.48
N SER A 59 -8.42 -19.56 -33.78
CA SER A 59 -9.78 -19.45 -34.30
C SER A 59 -10.49 -20.82 -34.31
N GLY A 60 -11.71 -20.85 -33.79
CA GLY A 60 -12.57 -22.05 -33.68
C GLY A 60 -13.10 -22.29 -32.27
N ARG A 61 -14.34 -22.81 -32.15
CA ARG A 61 -14.93 -23.17 -30.84
C ARG A 61 -14.11 -24.29 -30.19
N GLY A 62 -13.74 -24.13 -28.92
CA GLY A 62 -12.99 -25.14 -28.16
C GLY A 62 -11.51 -25.30 -28.52
N LYS A 63 -10.95 -24.44 -29.39
CA LYS A 63 -9.52 -24.50 -29.72
C LYS A 63 -8.67 -24.03 -28.53
N ARG A 64 -7.52 -24.69 -28.34
CA ARG A 64 -6.55 -24.34 -27.31
C ARG A 64 -5.70 -23.16 -27.78
N GLY A 65 -5.66 -22.09 -26.99
CA GLY A 65 -4.74 -20.98 -27.18
C GLY A 65 -3.44 -21.19 -26.39
N GLN A 66 -2.41 -20.43 -26.74
CA GLN A 66 -1.16 -20.43 -25.98
C GLN A 66 -1.18 -19.32 -24.93
N LEU A 67 -0.90 -19.68 -23.68
CA LEU A 67 -0.76 -18.77 -22.54
C LEU A 67 0.67 -18.79 -22.04
N ARG A 68 1.31 -17.61 -21.98
CA ARG A 68 2.65 -17.42 -21.41
C ARG A 68 2.60 -16.34 -20.35
N PHE A 69 3.22 -16.58 -19.20
CA PHE A 69 3.34 -15.58 -18.14
C PHE A 69 4.65 -14.80 -18.29
N LEU A 70 4.58 -13.48 -18.10
CA LEU A 70 5.74 -12.59 -18.18
C LEU A 70 6.23 -12.16 -16.79
N VAL A 71 5.34 -12.20 -15.79
CA VAL A 71 5.64 -11.82 -14.40
C VAL A 71 5.19 -12.91 -13.42
N THR A 72 5.84 -13.00 -12.26
CA THR A 72 5.39 -13.92 -11.21
C THR A 72 4.29 -13.27 -10.37
N PRO A 73 3.43 -14.05 -9.69
CA PRO A 73 2.47 -13.48 -8.76
C PRO A 73 3.11 -12.69 -7.61
N GLU A 74 4.33 -13.06 -7.21
CA GLU A 74 5.10 -12.35 -6.17
C GLU A 74 5.56 -10.98 -6.68
N SER A 75 6.16 -10.91 -7.86
CA SER A 75 6.57 -9.63 -8.45
C SER A 75 5.38 -8.72 -8.72
N LEU A 76 4.26 -9.30 -9.17
CA LEU A 76 3.01 -8.57 -9.37
C LEU A 76 2.46 -8.00 -8.06
N ARG A 77 2.47 -8.79 -6.97
CA ARG A 77 2.04 -8.34 -5.65
C ARG A 77 2.89 -7.15 -5.17
N ASN A 78 4.22 -7.25 -5.32
CA ASN A 78 5.14 -6.20 -4.89
C ASN A 78 4.88 -4.89 -5.66
N ALA A 79 4.77 -4.95 -6.98
CA ALA A 79 4.45 -3.79 -7.81
C ALA A 79 3.09 -3.16 -7.46
N MET A 80 2.07 -3.98 -7.18
CA MET A 80 0.76 -3.49 -6.74
C MET A 80 0.83 -2.83 -5.35
N MET A 81 1.70 -3.33 -4.46
CA MET A 81 1.88 -2.76 -3.13
C MET A 81 2.63 -1.43 -3.20
N GLU A 82 3.68 -1.33 -4.01
CA GLU A 82 4.38 -0.08 -4.32
C GLU A 82 3.40 0.99 -4.80
N GLN A 83 2.59 0.65 -5.81
CA GLN A 83 1.59 1.58 -6.34
C GLN A 83 0.54 1.99 -5.29
N ALA A 84 0.13 1.07 -4.40
CA ALA A 84 -0.81 1.39 -3.32
C ALA A 84 -0.18 2.32 -2.27
N LEU A 85 1.12 2.16 -1.98
CA LEU A 85 1.88 3.03 -1.07
C LEU A 85 2.11 4.42 -1.65
N GLU A 86 2.38 4.52 -2.95
CA GLU A 86 2.49 5.79 -3.68
C GLU A 86 1.18 6.57 -3.71
N THR A 87 0.06 5.87 -3.90
CA THR A 87 -1.26 6.49 -3.96
C THR A 87 -1.91 6.71 -2.59
N GLY A 88 -1.21 6.36 -1.49
CA GLY A 88 -1.71 6.53 -0.12
C GLY A 88 -2.88 5.60 0.25
N LYS A 89 -3.14 4.54 -0.53
CA LYS A 89 -4.24 3.59 -0.30
C LYS A 89 -3.86 2.52 0.71
N GLN A 90 -3.79 2.93 1.98
CA GLN A 90 -3.37 2.08 3.11
C GLN A 90 -4.17 0.78 3.24
N GLN A 91 -5.48 0.80 2.91
CA GLN A 91 -6.34 -0.38 2.95
C GLN A 91 -5.95 -1.43 1.89
N ASP A 92 -5.56 -1.01 0.68
CA ASP A 92 -5.13 -1.92 -0.38
C ASP A 92 -3.77 -2.57 -0.03
N VAL A 93 -2.87 -1.84 0.64
CA VAL A 93 -1.59 -2.38 1.15
C VAL A 93 -1.84 -3.51 2.14
N LEU A 94 -2.72 -3.29 3.13
CA LEU A 94 -3.06 -4.30 4.14
C LEU A 94 -3.77 -5.52 3.54
N GLU A 95 -4.64 -5.33 2.54
CA GLU A 95 -5.29 -6.45 1.84
C GLU A 95 -4.30 -7.29 1.00
N LEU A 96 -3.34 -6.63 0.31
CA LEU A 96 -2.31 -7.29 -0.50
C LEU A 96 -1.26 -8.02 0.36
N ALA A 97 -1.06 -7.50 1.57
CA ALA A 97 -0.18 -7.99 2.61
C ALA A 97 -0.63 -9.28 3.30
N GLN A 98 -1.60 -10.05 2.77
CA GLN A 98 -1.97 -11.40 3.24
C GLN A 98 -0.77 -12.37 3.25
N LEU A 99 0.13 -12.15 4.20
CA LEU A 99 1.44 -12.70 4.42
C LEU A 99 1.57 -12.87 5.93
N ALA A 100 2.43 -13.80 6.36
CA ALA A 100 2.73 -13.90 7.77
C ALA A 100 3.29 -12.54 8.29
N PRO A 101 3.02 -12.13 9.54
CA PRO A 101 3.45 -10.82 10.06
C PRO A 101 4.95 -10.50 9.87
N GLY A 102 5.81 -11.54 9.79
CA GLY A 102 7.23 -11.39 9.50
C GLY A 102 7.53 -10.99 8.05
N GLU A 103 6.87 -11.59 7.08
CA GLU A 103 7.05 -11.27 5.65
C GLU A 103 6.52 -9.87 5.32
N LEU A 104 5.42 -9.46 5.96
CA LEU A 104 4.89 -8.11 5.82
C LEU A 104 5.89 -7.04 6.30
N ARG A 105 6.58 -7.30 7.41
CA ARG A 105 7.61 -6.38 7.93
C ARG A 105 8.75 -6.21 6.92
N THR A 106 9.26 -7.31 6.38
CA THR A 106 10.33 -7.28 5.36
C THR A 106 9.90 -6.54 4.11
N LEU A 107 8.65 -6.71 3.68
CA LEU A 107 8.11 -6.07 2.48
C LEU A 107 7.89 -4.56 2.70
N LEU A 108 7.43 -4.15 3.88
CA LEU A 108 7.22 -2.73 4.19
C LEU A 108 8.52 -1.98 4.49
N GLN A 109 9.55 -2.67 4.98
CA GLN A 109 10.82 -2.08 5.42
C GLN A 109 11.44 -1.08 4.42
N PRO A 110 11.50 -1.36 3.09
CA PRO A 110 12.04 -0.42 2.11
C PRO A 110 11.22 0.86 1.96
N PHE A 111 9.98 0.90 2.42
CA PHE A 111 9.08 2.06 2.35
C PHE A 111 8.97 2.80 3.69
N MET A 112 9.64 2.32 4.73
CA MET A 112 9.61 2.95 6.05
C MET A 112 10.68 4.05 6.18
N GLY A 113 10.47 4.95 7.14
CA GLY A 113 11.41 6.03 7.43
C GLY A 113 11.21 7.26 6.55
N GLY A 114 12.20 8.16 6.57
CA GLY A 114 12.18 9.41 5.80
C GLY A 114 12.67 9.18 4.38
N GLN A 115 11.85 9.51 3.39
CA GLN A 115 12.12 9.33 1.96
C GLN A 115 11.59 10.52 1.16
N TRP A 116 12.19 10.79 0.01
CA TRP A 116 11.63 11.73 -0.95
C TRP A 116 10.66 11.00 -1.87
N GLN A 117 9.45 11.51 -1.99
CA GLN A 117 8.45 10.99 -2.91
C GLN A 117 7.83 12.14 -3.69
N ASN A 118 7.99 12.15 -5.01
CA ASN A 118 7.54 13.24 -5.88
C ASN A 118 7.99 14.62 -5.36
N ASP A 119 9.27 14.77 -5.05
CA ASP A 119 9.87 15.98 -4.47
C ASP A 119 9.25 16.44 -3.12
N THR A 120 8.47 15.57 -2.48
CA THR A 120 7.87 15.82 -1.17
C THR A 120 8.57 14.97 -0.11
N PRO A 121 9.16 15.57 0.94
CA PRO A 121 9.75 14.81 2.04
C PRO A 121 8.64 14.09 2.80
N THR A 122 8.72 12.76 2.82
CA THR A 122 7.67 11.88 3.35
C THR A 122 8.26 10.98 4.44
N LEU A 123 7.67 11.02 5.63
CA LEU A 123 8.03 10.13 6.74
C LEU A 123 6.93 9.09 6.96
N ARG A 124 7.27 7.81 6.79
CA ARG A 124 6.37 6.69 7.07
C ARG A 124 6.79 5.98 8.34
N ILE A 125 5.88 5.84 9.29
CA ILE A 125 6.10 5.14 10.57
C ILE A 125 4.94 4.17 10.80
N PRO A 126 5.18 2.88 11.11
CA PRO A 126 4.10 1.96 11.43
C PRO A 126 3.59 2.32 12.82
N TYR A 127 2.28 2.47 12.97
CA TYR A 127 1.67 2.80 14.25
C TYR A 127 0.65 1.75 14.64
N TYR A 128 0.66 1.34 15.91
CA TYR A 128 -0.10 0.19 16.41
C TYR A 128 -1.58 0.50 16.67
N ARG A 129 -1.98 1.78 16.58
CA ARG A 129 -3.36 2.24 16.74
C ARG A 129 -3.65 3.38 15.75
N PRO A 130 -4.92 3.69 15.47
CA PRO A 130 -5.28 4.95 14.82
C PRO A 130 -4.85 6.15 15.69
N LEU A 131 -4.39 7.22 15.05
CA LEU A 131 -4.14 8.50 15.71
C LEU A 131 -5.47 9.23 15.92
N GLU A 132 -5.66 9.80 17.10
CA GLU A 132 -6.82 10.67 17.36
C GLU A 132 -6.66 12.01 16.63
N PRO A 133 -7.77 12.71 16.31
CA PRO A 133 -7.71 14.06 15.78
C PRO A 133 -6.90 14.98 16.69
N LEU A 134 -6.00 15.77 16.09
CA LEU A 134 -5.20 16.74 16.81
C LEU A 134 -6.10 17.92 17.21
N GLN A 135 -6.50 17.95 18.48
CA GLN A 135 -7.27 19.04 19.08
C GLN A 135 -6.34 19.92 19.93
N PRO A 136 -6.42 21.26 19.82
CA PRO A 136 -5.76 22.15 20.77
C PRO A 136 -6.25 21.88 22.20
N GLY A 137 -5.33 21.78 23.16
CA GLY A 137 -5.63 21.46 24.55
C GLY A 137 -5.02 20.13 25.01
N PHE A 138 -5.74 19.39 25.85
CA PHE A 138 -5.22 18.14 26.40
C PHE A 138 -5.38 16.97 25.42
N LEU A 139 -4.26 16.51 24.87
CA LEU A 139 -4.18 15.28 24.10
C LEU A 139 -3.68 14.15 25.02
N PRO A 140 -4.42 13.05 25.22
CA PRO A 140 -3.98 11.97 26.11
C PRO A 140 -2.85 11.12 25.52
N GLY A 141 -2.75 11.06 24.19
CA GLY A 141 -1.78 10.22 23.50
C GLY A 141 -0.44 10.92 23.27
N ARG A 142 0.66 10.23 23.60
CA ARG A 142 2.03 10.76 23.42
C ARG A 142 2.37 11.11 21.97
N ALA A 143 1.87 10.34 21.00
CA ALA A 143 2.13 10.65 19.59
C ALA A 143 1.36 11.89 19.13
N GLU A 144 0.11 12.03 19.54
CA GLU A 144 -0.70 13.21 19.24
C GLU A 144 -0.13 14.46 19.89
N GLN A 145 0.34 14.38 21.14
CA GLN A 145 1.07 15.48 21.80
C GLN A 145 2.33 15.86 21.02
N HIS A 146 3.11 14.87 20.58
CA HIS A 146 4.31 15.12 19.79
C HIS A 146 3.98 15.80 18.46
N LEU A 147 3.00 15.29 17.71
CA LEU A 147 2.55 15.87 16.45
C LEU A 147 1.97 17.29 16.64
N ALA A 148 1.19 17.51 17.70
CA ALA A 148 0.64 18.83 18.00
C ALA A 148 1.76 19.86 18.23
N GLY A 149 2.84 19.49 18.92
CA GLY A 149 4.02 20.35 19.09
C GLY A 149 4.82 20.61 17.81
N GLN A 150 4.60 19.85 16.74
CA GLN A 150 5.22 20.09 15.41
C GLN A 150 4.29 20.87 14.47
N ILE A 151 2.97 20.83 14.69
CA ILE A 151 1.96 21.40 13.79
C ILE A 151 1.42 22.73 14.30
N PHE A 152 1.30 22.90 15.61
CA PHE A 152 0.78 24.10 16.24
C PHE A 152 1.88 24.87 16.98
N SER A 153 1.74 26.19 17.00
CA SER A 153 2.58 27.08 17.81
C SER A 153 1.82 27.54 19.05
N GLY A 154 2.51 27.57 20.19
CA GLY A 154 2.00 28.10 21.45
C GLY A 154 2.41 29.56 21.65
N LEU A 155 2.02 30.16 22.78
CA LEU A 155 2.61 31.45 23.18
C LEU A 155 4.09 31.28 23.54
N THR A 156 4.39 30.22 24.29
CA THR A 156 5.73 29.78 24.65
C THR A 156 5.87 28.29 24.36
N ARG A 157 7.11 27.82 24.27
CA ARG A 157 7.43 26.38 24.17
C ARG A 157 8.55 26.02 25.15
N PHE A 158 8.73 24.74 25.43
CA PHE A 158 9.87 24.28 26.25
C PHE A 158 11.06 23.94 25.36
N ASP A 159 12.24 24.39 25.76
CA ASP A 159 13.49 23.92 25.16
C ASP A 159 13.77 22.47 25.58
N ASN A 160 14.00 21.59 24.60
CA ASN A 160 14.15 20.15 24.86
C ASN A 160 15.36 19.82 25.75
N ASN A 161 16.41 20.65 25.72
CA ASN A 161 17.65 20.39 26.47
C ASN A 161 17.58 20.94 27.89
N THR A 162 17.09 22.17 28.06
CA THR A 162 17.10 22.88 29.34
C THR A 162 15.78 22.78 30.10
N GLN A 163 14.71 22.30 29.46
CA GLN A 163 13.35 22.25 30.02
C GLN A 163 12.87 23.63 30.52
N ARG A 164 13.38 24.72 29.91
CA ARG A 164 12.98 26.09 30.23
C ARG A 164 11.99 26.61 29.20
N PRO A 165 11.02 27.47 29.61
CA PRO A 165 10.15 28.13 28.66
C PRO A 165 10.96 29.12 27.83
N ILE A 166 10.82 29.01 26.51
CA ILE A 166 11.35 29.95 25.52
C ILE A 166 10.19 30.52 24.72
N GLY A 167 10.42 31.68 24.09
CA GLY A 167 9.42 32.33 23.27
C GLY A 167 9.05 31.49 22.04
N ASP A 168 7.76 31.50 21.72
CA ASP A 168 7.21 30.92 20.48
C ASP A 168 6.44 32.02 19.73
N LEU A 169 5.11 32.01 19.67
CA LEU A 169 4.36 33.16 19.14
C LEU A 169 4.58 34.44 19.97
N ALA A 170 4.77 34.29 21.29
CA ALA A 170 5.12 35.40 22.18
C ALA A 170 6.63 35.41 22.43
N HIS A 171 7.29 36.50 22.05
CA HIS A 171 8.73 36.68 22.26
C HIS A 171 9.08 37.26 23.63
N HIS A 172 8.11 37.89 24.31
CA HIS A 172 8.32 38.57 25.59
C HIS A 172 7.15 38.33 26.54
N TRP A 173 7.45 38.17 27.83
CA TRP A 173 6.48 38.08 28.91
C TRP A 173 7.08 38.66 30.20
N VAL A 174 6.21 39.08 31.12
CA VAL A 174 6.58 39.59 32.43
C VAL A 174 5.76 38.86 33.48
N VAL A 175 6.37 38.51 34.61
CA VAL A 175 5.69 37.93 35.76
C VAL A 175 5.61 39.01 36.83
N THR A 176 4.39 39.38 37.22
CA THR A 176 4.19 40.31 38.34
C THR A 176 4.61 39.63 39.64
N PRO A 177 5.43 40.27 40.49
CA PRO A 177 5.79 39.70 41.79
C PRO A 177 4.53 39.42 42.63
N THR A 178 4.44 38.22 43.20
CA THR A 178 3.45 37.90 44.23
C THR A 178 3.92 38.50 45.56
N TYR A 179 3.08 39.34 46.18
CA TYR A 179 3.28 39.90 47.52
C TYR A 179 3.21 38.84 48.62
#